data_AF-E4KPL4-F1
#
_entry.id   AF-E4KPL4-F1
#
_cell.length_a   1.000
_cell.length_b   1.000
_cell.length_c   1.000
_cell.angle_alpha   90.00
_cell.angle_beta   90.00
_cell.angle_gamma   90.00
#
_symmetry.space_group_name_H-M   'P 1'
#
loop_
_entity.id
_entity.type
_entity.pdbx_description
1 polymer ?
#
loop_
_entity_poly.entity_id
_entity_poly.type
_entity_poly.pdbx_seq_one_letter_code
_entity_poly.pdbx_strand_id
1 'polypeptide(L)'
;MHVSASRDLDLDIGRRCPSFVCIAGLAIRVMGEITKEKLDILRDADKIFREELEKSEIAKEVNQYFAVLTNNRTVGVMGDFRTYDYTLSLRAVSTTDFMTADFSRIPWDILDKVSNRIVNEVDHINRIVYNITSKPPATIVTNYREGLFKKELEDWIYLVQAP
;
A
#
# COMPACT_ATOMS: atom_id res chain seq x y z
N MET A 1 7.43 -25.86 6.00
CA MET A 1 8.56 -24.99 5.64
C MET A 1 8.14 -23.54 5.86
N HIS A 2 8.53 -22.96 6.99
CA HIS A 2 8.34 -21.54 7.29
C HIS A 2 9.43 -20.76 6.55
N VAL A 3 9.06 -20.00 5.52
CA VAL A 3 9.99 -19.11 4.82
C VAL A 3 10.07 -17.81 5.60
N SER A 4 11.22 -17.57 6.23
CA SER A 4 11.59 -16.29 6.87
C SER A 4 11.87 -15.25 5.79
N ALA A 5 10.82 -14.58 5.32
CA ALA A 5 10.88 -13.59 4.23
C ALA A 5 11.27 -12.16 4.68
N SER A 6 11.73 -11.97 5.92
CA SER A 6 11.93 -10.63 6.51
C SER A 6 13.30 -9.99 6.26
N ARG A 7 14.28 -10.72 5.71
CA ARG A 7 15.66 -10.22 5.61
C ARG A 7 16.05 -9.57 4.28
N ASP A 8 15.28 -9.76 3.21
CA ASP A 8 15.69 -9.36 1.85
C ASP A 8 14.79 -8.28 1.20
N LEU A 9 14.07 -7.47 1.99
CA LEU A 9 13.26 -6.37 1.44
C LEU A 9 14.07 -5.07 1.42
N ASP A 10 14.37 -4.61 0.20
CA ASP A 10 15.16 -3.44 -0.19
C ASP A 10 15.17 -2.23 0.77
N LEU A 11 16.39 -1.77 1.05
CA LEU A 11 16.77 -0.69 1.96
C LEU A 11 16.62 0.75 1.42
N ASP A 12 15.87 1.00 0.33
CA ASP A 12 15.86 2.32 -0.33
C ASP A 12 14.86 3.34 0.26
N ILE A 13 14.62 3.27 1.58
CA ILE A 13 13.57 4.03 2.29
C ILE A 13 14.12 5.35 2.88
N GLY A 14 15.01 6.01 2.15
CA GLY A 14 15.94 6.95 2.75
C GLY A 14 15.56 8.43 2.88
N ARG A 15 14.51 8.97 2.21
CA ARG A 15 14.41 10.45 2.13
C ARG A 15 13.06 11.17 2.28
N ARG A 16 11.89 10.52 2.36
CA ARG A 16 10.62 11.28 2.44
C ARG A 16 9.43 10.65 3.16
N CYS A 17 9.61 9.58 3.94
CA CYS A 17 8.52 8.98 4.72
C CYS A 17 8.80 9.08 6.22
N PRO A 18 8.20 10.04 6.96
CA PRO A 18 8.33 10.06 8.40
C PRO A 18 7.48 8.96 9.02
N SER A 19 8.19 8.03 9.68
CA SER A 19 7.79 7.14 10.78
C SER A 19 6.64 6.11 10.60
N PHE A 20 6.92 4.91 11.11
CA PHE A 20 6.06 3.75 11.37
C PHE A 20 5.47 2.93 10.20
N VAL A 21 5.20 3.51 9.02
CA VAL A 21 4.58 2.73 7.90
C VAL A 21 5.60 1.94 7.07
N CYS A 22 6.90 2.21 7.25
CA CYS A 22 7.97 1.51 6.55
C CYS A 22 8.40 0.20 7.21
N ILE A 23 8.11 0.00 8.50
CA ILE A 23 8.69 -1.10 9.29
C ILE A 23 7.88 -2.39 9.13
N ALA A 24 6.55 -2.27 9.07
CA ALA A 24 5.69 -3.36 8.66
C ALA A 24 5.63 -3.34 7.11
N GLY A 25 6.42 -4.18 6.45
CA GLY A 25 6.64 -4.15 5.00
C GLY A 25 5.38 -4.38 4.13
N LEU A 26 5.57 -4.64 2.83
CA LEU A 26 4.50 -4.97 1.86
C LEU A 26 3.48 -6.01 2.39
N ALA A 27 3.90 -6.86 3.33
CA ALA A 27 3.08 -7.83 4.05
C ALA A 27 1.77 -7.25 4.65
N ILE A 28 1.80 -6.09 5.32
CA ILE A 28 0.58 -5.50 5.93
C ILE A 28 -0.34 -4.81 4.90
N ARG A 29 0.14 -4.69 3.66
CA ARG A 29 -0.60 -4.13 2.51
C ARG A 29 -1.19 -5.23 1.63
N VAL A 30 -0.97 -6.50 1.95
CA VAL A 30 -1.65 -7.64 1.31
C VAL A 30 -2.70 -8.18 2.27
N MET A 31 -3.96 -8.23 1.85
CA MET A 31 -5.03 -8.84 2.64
C MET A 31 -5.05 -10.36 2.46
N GLY A 32 -5.16 -11.08 3.59
CA GLY A 32 -5.21 -12.54 3.61
C GLY A 32 -3.83 -13.20 3.65
N GLU A 33 -3.67 -14.28 2.88
CA GLU A 33 -2.41 -15.01 2.76
C GLU A 33 -1.39 -14.23 1.93
N ILE A 34 -0.16 -14.15 2.46
CA ILE A 34 0.97 -13.47 1.84
C ILE A 34 1.75 -14.49 1.01
N THR A 35 1.78 -14.29 -0.29
CA THR A 35 2.57 -15.09 -1.24
C THR A 35 3.54 -14.19 -2.00
N LYS A 36 4.62 -14.76 -2.53
CA LYS A 36 5.61 -14.00 -3.32
C LYS A 36 4.95 -13.28 -4.51
N GLU A 37 4.10 -14.00 -5.24
CA GLU A 37 3.35 -13.47 -6.39
C GLU A 37 2.50 -12.23 -6.02
N LYS A 38 1.77 -12.28 -4.90
CA LYS A 38 0.98 -11.13 -4.42
C LYS A 38 1.85 -9.94 -4.03
N LEU A 39 3.03 -10.20 -3.47
CA LEU A 39 3.98 -9.14 -3.10
C LEU A 39 4.59 -8.49 -4.35
N ASP A 40 4.87 -9.28 -5.39
CA ASP A 40 5.39 -8.77 -6.67
C ASP A 40 4.33 -7.90 -7.38
N ILE A 41 3.09 -8.39 -7.50
CA ILE A 41 1.94 -7.61 -8.03
C ILE A 41 1.78 -6.28 -7.28
N LEU A 42 1.80 -6.34 -5.94
CA LEU A 42 1.64 -5.15 -5.11
C LEU A 42 2.82 -4.17 -5.28
N ARG A 43 4.06 -4.67 -5.40
CA ARG A 43 5.25 -3.84 -5.55
C ARG A 43 5.18 -3.03 -6.85
N ASP A 44 4.80 -3.67 -7.94
CA ASP A 44 4.69 -3.01 -9.25
C ASP A 44 3.56 -1.97 -9.26
N ALA A 45 2.40 -2.30 -8.67
CA ALA A 45 1.28 -1.37 -8.57
C ALA A 45 1.58 -0.17 -7.64
N ASP A 46 2.22 -0.40 -6.49
CA ASP A 46 2.62 0.66 -5.54
C ASP A 46 3.62 1.62 -6.19
N LYS A 47 4.58 1.09 -6.96
CA LYS A 47 5.55 1.90 -7.69
C LYS A 47 4.86 2.88 -8.65
N ILE A 48 3.92 2.40 -9.48
CA ILE A 48 3.18 3.26 -10.42
C ILE A 48 2.42 4.35 -9.67
N PHE A 49 1.72 4.00 -8.60
CA PHE A 49 0.95 4.97 -7.81
C PHE A 49 1.85 6.07 -7.23
N ARG A 50 2.99 5.68 -6.68
CA ARG A 50 3.96 6.62 -6.11
C ARG A 50 4.57 7.53 -7.17
N GLU A 51 5.00 6.98 -8.30
CA GLU A 51 5.58 7.76 -9.40
C GLU A 51 4.63 8.83 -9.92
N GLU A 52 3.35 8.51 -10.11
CA GLU A 52 2.37 9.49 -10.61
C GLU A 52 2.03 10.55 -9.58
N LEU A 53 1.95 10.20 -8.29
CA LEU A 53 1.78 11.19 -7.23
C LEU A 53 3.01 12.11 -7.12
N GLU A 54 4.22 11.55 -7.13
CA GLU A 54 5.48 12.30 -7.00
C GLU A 54 5.71 13.28 -8.17
N LYS A 55 5.14 13.01 -9.36
CA LYS A 55 5.13 13.95 -10.50
C LYS A 55 4.18 15.12 -10.31
N SER A 56 3.24 15.03 -9.38
CA SER A 56 2.23 16.06 -9.11
C SER A 56 2.58 16.89 -7.89
N GLU A 57 2.02 18.10 -7.80
CA GLU A 57 2.30 18.99 -6.67
C GLU A 57 1.68 18.49 -5.36
N ILE A 58 0.64 17.66 -5.43
CA ILE A 58 -0.06 17.15 -4.24
C ILE A 58 0.81 16.22 -3.39
N ALA A 59 1.87 15.62 -3.95
CA ALA A 59 2.80 14.81 -3.17
C ALA A 59 3.49 15.59 -2.04
N LYS A 60 3.50 16.93 -2.11
CA LYS A 60 4.00 17.79 -1.02
C LYS A 60 3.01 17.93 0.14
N GLU A 61 1.73 17.72 -0.12
CA GLU A 61 0.64 17.89 0.84
C GLU A 61 0.24 16.58 1.52
N VAL A 62 0.46 15.44 0.84
CA VAL A 62 0.14 14.11 1.38
C VAL A 62 1.26 13.59 2.27
N ASN A 63 0.92 13.20 3.50
CA ASN A 63 1.90 12.63 4.44
C ASN A 63 2.26 11.19 4.11
N GLN A 64 1.29 10.36 3.74
CA GLN A 64 1.50 8.95 3.42
C GLN A 64 0.57 8.49 2.30
N TYR A 65 1.11 7.73 1.35
CA TYR A 65 0.35 7.12 0.25
C TYR A 65 0.95 5.78 -0.16
N PHE A 66 0.09 4.81 -0.46
CA PHE A 66 0.47 3.45 -0.84
C PHE A 66 -0.71 2.69 -1.44
N ALA A 67 -0.41 1.59 -2.15
CA ALA A 67 -1.38 0.63 -2.62
C ALA A 67 -1.58 -0.53 -1.62
N VAL A 68 -2.76 -1.16 -1.67
CA VAL A 68 -3.14 -2.32 -0.87
C VAL A 68 -3.81 -3.34 -1.77
N LEU A 69 -3.27 -4.57 -1.79
CA LEU A 69 -3.88 -5.68 -2.52
C LEU A 69 -4.97 -6.32 -1.67
N THR A 70 -6.22 -6.21 -2.12
CA THR A 70 -7.35 -6.81 -1.40
C THR A 70 -7.47 -8.31 -1.72
N ASN A 71 -8.16 -9.06 -0.87
CA ASN A 71 -8.46 -10.48 -1.15
C ASN A 71 -9.71 -10.64 -2.05
N ASN A 72 -10.30 -9.53 -2.49
CA ASN A 72 -11.49 -9.55 -3.33
C ASN A 72 -11.07 -9.66 -4.79
N ARG A 73 -11.68 -10.60 -5.50
CA ARG A 73 -11.58 -10.72 -6.95
C ARG A 73 -12.86 -10.22 -7.59
N THR A 74 -12.74 -9.58 -8.74
CA THR A 74 -13.89 -9.04 -9.46
C THR A 74 -13.83 -9.37 -10.93
N VAL A 75 -14.99 -9.34 -11.58
CA VAL A 75 -15.06 -9.49 -13.03
C VAL A 75 -14.62 -8.18 -13.69
N GLY A 76 -13.72 -8.31 -14.66
CA GLY A 76 -13.28 -7.26 -15.55
C GLY A 76 -13.42 -7.69 -17.01
N VAL A 77 -13.19 -6.75 -17.91
CA VAL A 77 -13.06 -7.02 -19.34
C VAL A 77 -11.72 -6.45 -19.76
N MET A 78 -10.85 -7.31 -20.27
CA MET A 78 -9.58 -6.90 -20.86
C MET A 78 -9.52 -7.43 -22.29
N GLY A 79 -9.46 -6.53 -23.27
CA GLY A 79 -9.72 -6.88 -24.67
C GLY A 79 -11.12 -7.46 -24.85
N ASP A 80 -11.22 -8.60 -25.51
CA ASP A 80 -12.49 -9.30 -25.77
C ASP A 80 -12.82 -10.40 -24.74
N PHE A 81 -11.98 -10.58 -23.72
CA PHE A 81 -12.14 -11.65 -22.71
C PHE A 81 -12.59 -11.11 -21.36
N ARG A 82 -13.37 -11.92 -20.65
CA ARG A 82 -13.70 -11.67 -19.24
C ARG A 82 -12.56 -12.13 -18.35
N THR A 83 -12.14 -11.27 -17.44
CA THR A 83 -11.07 -11.55 -16.47
C THR A 83 -11.64 -11.66 -15.05
N TYR A 84 -10.96 -12.40 -14.18
CA TYR A 84 -11.34 -12.54 -12.76
C TYR A 84 -10.11 -12.36 -11.87
N ASP A 85 -9.80 -11.08 -11.62
CA ASP A 85 -8.56 -10.63 -11.01
C ASP A 85 -8.79 -9.76 -9.77
N TYR A 86 -7.71 -9.38 -9.10
CA TYR A 86 -7.77 -8.71 -7.81
C TYR A 86 -8.24 -7.26 -7.91
N THR A 87 -8.90 -6.81 -6.84
CA THR A 87 -9.12 -5.39 -6.59
C THR A 87 -7.95 -4.80 -5.80
N LEU A 88 -7.41 -3.70 -6.29
CA LEU A 88 -6.39 -2.91 -5.61
C LEU A 88 -7.02 -1.67 -4.97
N SER A 89 -6.68 -1.40 -3.72
CA SER A 89 -7.12 -0.21 -3.00
C SER A 89 -5.97 0.77 -2.85
N LEU A 90 -6.15 1.99 -3.36
CA LEU A 90 -5.23 3.10 -3.19
C LEU A 90 -5.57 3.85 -1.91
N ARG A 91 -4.55 4.16 -1.11
CA ARG A 91 -4.68 4.91 0.13
C ARG A 91 -3.73 6.09 0.11
N ALA A 92 -4.24 7.27 0.40
CA ALA A 92 -3.44 8.46 0.63
C ALA A 92 -4.08 9.26 1.76
N VAL A 93 -3.28 9.67 2.72
CA VAL A 93 -3.75 10.37 3.93
C VAL A 93 -2.89 11.58 4.26
N SER A 94 -3.53 12.58 4.84
CA SER A 94 -2.90 13.78 5.39
C SER A 94 -3.22 13.88 6.89
N THR A 95 -2.23 14.22 7.69
CA THR A 95 -2.31 14.28 9.15
C THR A 95 -1.36 15.33 9.71
N THR A 96 -1.81 16.03 10.75
CA THR A 96 -1.01 17.00 11.50
C THR A 96 -0.58 16.48 12.87
N ASP A 97 -1.23 15.44 13.41
CA ASP A 97 -1.09 15.03 14.81
C ASP A 97 -0.99 13.51 15.05
N PHE A 98 -0.89 12.70 14.00
CA PHE A 98 -0.82 11.22 14.00
C PHE A 98 -2.04 10.49 14.64
N MET A 99 -2.86 11.19 15.41
CA MET A 99 -4.08 10.70 16.06
C MET A 99 -5.25 10.71 15.09
N THR A 100 -5.34 11.74 14.27
CA THR A 100 -6.35 11.90 13.22
C THR A 100 -5.68 11.91 11.85
N ALA A 101 -6.35 11.38 10.83
CA ALA A 101 -5.86 11.46 9.47
C ALA A 101 -7.03 11.53 8.50
N ASP A 102 -7.02 12.53 7.63
CA ASP A 102 -8.00 12.65 6.57
C ASP A 102 -7.49 11.97 5.30
N PHE A 103 -8.40 11.39 4.54
CA PHE A 103 -8.04 10.94 3.19
C PHE A 103 -7.70 12.16 2.33
N SER A 104 -6.66 12.02 1.51
CA SER A 104 -6.20 13.11 0.65
C SER A 104 -7.12 13.27 -0.56
N ARG A 105 -7.47 14.50 -0.91
CA ARG A 105 -8.32 14.77 -2.09
C ARG A 105 -7.46 14.81 -3.34
N ILE A 106 -7.01 13.65 -3.78
CA ILE A 106 -6.23 13.53 -5.02
C ILE A 106 -7.11 13.95 -6.20
N PRO A 107 -6.64 14.86 -7.07
CA PRO A 107 -7.31 15.22 -8.31
C PRO A 107 -7.70 13.99 -9.14
N TRP A 108 -8.92 14.00 -9.67
CA TRP A 108 -9.48 12.85 -10.38
C TRP A 108 -8.71 12.46 -11.65
N ASP A 109 -8.09 13.43 -12.31
CA ASP A 109 -7.20 13.23 -13.46
C ASP A 109 -5.95 12.40 -13.09
N ILE A 110 -5.37 12.64 -11.91
CA ILE A 110 -4.25 11.83 -11.40
C ILE A 110 -4.74 10.41 -11.09
N LEU A 111 -5.89 10.28 -10.43
CA LEU A 111 -6.45 8.96 -10.09
C LEU A 111 -6.81 8.16 -11.35
N ASP A 112 -7.38 8.80 -12.37
CA ASP A 112 -7.66 8.17 -13.66
C ASP A 112 -6.38 7.69 -14.34
N LYS A 113 -5.35 8.54 -14.38
CA LYS A 113 -4.04 8.17 -14.95
C LYS A 113 -3.39 7.00 -14.20
N VAL A 114 -3.40 7.03 -12.87
CA VAL A 114 -2.90 5.93 -12.04
C VAL A 114 -3.69 4.64 -12.34
N SER A 115 -5.02 4.73 -12.37
CA SER A 115 -5.88 3.58 -12.63
C SER A 115 -5.58 2.96 -14.00
N ASN A 116 -5.49 3.79 -15.03
CA ASN A 116 -5.19 3.33 -16.39
C ASN A 116 -3.78 2.73 -16.49
N ARG A 117 -2.77 3.30 -15.86
CA ARG A 117 -1.42 2.73 -15.84
C ARG A 117 -1.37 1.38 -15.13
N ILE A 118 -1.94 1.28 -13.92
CA ILE A 118 -1.91 0.04 -13.15
C ILE A 118 -2.62 -1.10 -13.90
N VAL A 119 -3.82 -0.85 -14.42
CA VAL A 119 -4.61 -1.91 -15.10
C VAL A 119 -3.96 -2.39 -16.40
N ASN A 120 -3.17 -1.54 -17.08
CA ASN A 120 -2.50 -1.91 -18.34
C ASN A 120 -1.08 -2.44 -18.15
N GLU A 121 -0.36 -2.01 -17.11
CA GLU A 121 1.05 -2.34 -16.88
C GLU A 121 1.23 -3.48 -15.87
N VAL A 122 0.23 -3.76 -15.00
CA VAL A 122 0.33 -4.76 -13.94
C VAL A 122 -0.72 -5.86 -14.13
N ASP A 123 -0.24 -7.07 -14.40
CA ASP A 123 -1.08 -8.25 -14.51
C ASP A 123 -1.83 -8.55 -13.18
N HIS A 124 -2.95 -9.25 -13.29
CA HIS A 124 -3.77 -9.70 -12.16
C HIS A 124 -4.45 -8.60 -11.32
N ILE A 125 -4.56 -7.38 -11.86
CA ILE A 125 -5.37 -6.30 -11.31
C ILE A 125 -6.34 -5.81 -12.37
N ASN A 126 -7.64 -5.84 -12.08
CA ASN A 126 -8.67 -5.37 -13.02
C ASN A 126 -9.60 -4.30 -12.44
N ARG A 127 -9.41 -3.95 -11.17
CA ARG A 127 -10.23 -2.96 -10.49
C ARG A 127 -9.41 -2.17 -9.49
N ILE A 128 -9.55 -0.85 -9.57
CA ILE A 128 -8.92 0.09 -8.66
C ILE A 128 -10.00 0.78 -7.85
N VAL A 129 -9.78 0.93 -6.55
CA VAL A 129 -10.64 1.71 -5.66
C VAL A 129 -9.79 2.70 -4.87
N TYR A 130 -10.35 3.85 -4.51
CA TYR A 130 -9.68 4.82 -3.64
C TYR A 130 -10.36 4.82 -2.25
N ASN A 131 -9.56 4.66 -1.21
CA ASN A 131 -10.08 4.60 0.16
C ASN A 131 -10.27 6.00 0.74
N ILE A 132 -11.54 6.42 0.80
CA ILE A 132 -12.01 7.73 1.25
C ILE A 132 -12.45 7.78 2.73
N THR A 133 -12.07 6.80 3.54
CA THR A 133 -12.47 6.77 4.96
C THR A 133 -11.42 7.43 5.85
N SER A 134 -11.76 8.50 6.58
CA SER A 134 -10.82 9.13 7.53
C SER A 134 -10.54 8.25 8.76
N LYS A 135 -9.44 8.55 9.45
CA LYS A 135 -9.11 8.06 10.79
C LYS A 135 -9.50 9.12 11.81
N PRO A 136 -10.40 8.83 12.76
CA PRO A 136 -11.29 7.66 12.87
C PRO A 136 -12.48 7.71 11.86
N PRO A 137 -13.17 6.59 11.57
CA PRO A 137 -13.13 5.28 12.24
C PRO A 137 -12.11 4.28 11.68
N ALA A 138 -11.51 4.56 10.51
CA ALA A 138 -10.54 3.66 9.92
C ALA A 138 -9.15 3.80 10.55
N THR A 139 -8.27 2.84 10.27
CA THR A 139 -6.83 2.96 10.50
C THR A 139 -6.12 3.43 9.22
N ILE A 140 -4.87 3.86 9.34
CA ILE A 140 -4.05 4.20 8.16
C ILE A 140 -3.72 2.92 7.38
N VAL A 141 -3.22 1.90 8.08
CA VAL A 141 -2.94 0.57 7.54
C VAL A 141 -4.19 -0.30 7.51
N THR A 142 -4.28 -1.20 6.53
CA THR A 142 -5.51 -1.96 6.25
C THR A 142 -5.53 -3.37 6.82
N ASN A 143 -4.38 -4.01 7.04
CA ASN A 143 -4.32 -5.36 7.59
C ASN A 143 -3.64 -5.34 8.96
N TYR A 144 -4.41 -5.67 10.00
CA TYR A 144 -3.92 -5.85 11.35
C TYR A 144 -4.01 -7.33 11.70
N ARG A 145 -2.87 -8.02 11.75
CA ARG A 145 -2.79 -9.34 12.37
C ARG A 145 -2.27 -9.16 13.79
N GLU A 146 -3.13 -9.41 14.78
CA GLU A 146 -2.70 -9.54 16.16
C GLU A 146 -1.52 -10.53 16.23
N GLY A 147 -0.36 -10.05 16.68
CA GLY A 147 0.88 -10.85 16.79
C GLY A 147 2.02 -10.43 15.86
N LEU A 148 1.74 -9.94 14.63
CA LEU A 148 2.78 -9.43 13.72
C LEU A 148 3.36 -8.12 14.25
N PHE A 149 2.47 -7.21 14.68
CA PHE A 149 2.87 -5.93 15.25
C PHE A 149 3.65 -6.09 16.55
N LYS A 150 3.26 -7.05 17.41
CA LYS A 150 3.91 -7.27 18.71
C LYS A 150 5.36 -7.72 18.54
N LYS A 151 5.59 -8.67 17.64
CA LYS A 151 6.92 -9.19 17.34
C LYS A 151 7.80 -8.17 16.62
N GLU A 152 7.26 -7.46 15.63
CA GLU A 152 8.01 -6.41 14.92
C GLU A 152 8.34 -5.21 15.83
N LEU A 153 7.44 -4.81 16.76
CA LEU A 153 7.72 -3.79 17.77
C LEU A 153 8.73 -4.27 18.82
N GLU A 154 8.63 -5.50 19.30
CA GLU A 154 9.58 -6.09 20.25
C GLU A 154 11.00 -6.19 19.63
N ASP A 155 11.09 -6.65 18.38
CA ASP A 155 12.34 -6.71 17.61
C ASP A 155 12.91 -5.29 17.36
N TRP A 156 12.05 -4.28 17.15
CA TRP A 156 12.47 -2.88 17.00
C TRP A 156 12.95 -2.22 18.29
N ILE A 157 12.27 -2.46 19.42
CA ILE A 157 12.68 -1.97 20.74
C ILE A 157 14.06 -2.54 21.07
N TYR A 158 14.32 -3.82 20.75
CA TYR A 158 15.64 -4.43 20.92
C TYR A 158 16.72 -3.82 20.02
N LEU A 159 16.41 -3.49 18.77
CA LEU A 159 17.39 -2.94 17.82
C LEU A 159 17.71 -1.46 18.05
N VAL A 160 16.80 -0.69 18.64
CA VAL A 160 17.02 0.73 18.98
C VAL A 160 17.64 0.91 20.38
N GLN A 161 17.53 -0.10 21.25
CA GLN A 161 18.10 -0.08 22.60
C GLN A 161 19.38 -0.92 22.76
N ALA A 162 19.87 -1.55 21.69
CA ALA A 162 21.17 -2.22 21.70
C ALA A 162 22.31 -1.17 21.70
N PRO A 163 23.32 -1.29 22.59
CA PRO A 163 24.40 -0.33 22.76
C PRO A 163 25.33 -0.21 21.54
#